data_AF-A0AAD8JCR8-F1
#
_entry.id   AF-A0AAD8JCR8-F1
#
_cell.length_a   1.000
_cell.length_b   1.000
_cell.length_c   1.000
_cell.angle_alpha   90.00
_cell.angle_beta   90.00
_cell.angle_gamma   90.00
#
_symmetry.space_group_name_H-M   'P 1'
#
loop_
_entity.id
_entity.type
_entity.pdbx_description
1 polymer ?
#
loop_
_entity_poly.entity_id
_entity_poly.type
_entity_poly.pdbx_seq_one_letter_code
_entity_poly.pdbx_strand_id
1 'polypeptide(L)'
;MKQGIKWDKAREMFDIPQRGTNNDATFLKLLEKIRTVNPDNSLYMKALKEDILRITSAFDQVRQELFIYVSSALEGSFTISLDLLQRRSLSELWILMSKVKRSSCLNELLYDRLRDSAMKASPQVVHFPYEVKIYRGTTLETVRLDPDSMKLQTAMQLVKLENLLRTSGFASVEKSEVADMISDYCTEKIPRYAQMKNRLKKITTQPIMPSGVVSVTPSKPGVQI
;
A
#
# COMPACT_ATOMS: atom_id res chain seq x y z
N MET A 1 23.24 6.70 -6.02
CA MET A 1 22.76 7.49 -4.86
C MET A 1 22.55 8.91 -5.32
N LYS A 2 21.44 9.58 -4.98
CA LYS A 2 21.16 10.97 -5.42
C LYS A 2 22.07 11.94 -4.63
N GLN A 3 23.07 12.53 -5.30
CA GLN A 3 24.21 13.23 -4.67
C GLN A 3 24.32 14.69 -5.13
N GLY A 4 24.96 15.52 -4.30
CA GLY A 4 25.26 16.93 -4.57
C GLY A 4 24.48 17.90 -3.68
N ILE A 5 24.94 19.16 -3.63
CA ILE A 5 24.48 20.19 -2.67
C ILE A 5 22.96 20.35 -2.64
N LYS A 6 22.30 20.30 -3.81
CA LYS A 6 20.83 20.40 -3.89
C LYS A 6 20.11 19.23 -3.20
N TRP A 7 20.67 18.03 -3.30
CA TRP A 7 20.15 16.83 -2.65
C TRP A 7 20.46 16.80 -1.16
N ASP A 8 21.62 17.29 -0.75
CA ASP A 8 21.99 17.40 0.67
C ASP A 8 21.04 18.36 1.40
N LYS A 9 20.81 19.56 0.83
CA LYS A 9 19.82 20.51 1.36
C LYS A 9 18.41 19.96 1.38
N ALA A 10 17.99 19.25 0.33
CA ALA A 10 16.67 18.65 0.28
C ALA A 10 16.48 17.56 1.34
N ARG A 11 17.51 16.76 1.63
CA ARG A 11 17.48 15.76 2.71
C ARG A 11 17.34 16.43 4.07
N GLU A 12 18.15 17.44 4.32
CA GLU A 12 18.08 18.23 5.55
C GLU A 12 16.67 18.81 5.76
N MET A 13 16.07 19.42 4.73
CA MET A 13 14.70 19.94 4.78
C MET A 13 13.64 18.85 4.96
N PHE A 14 13.82 17.68 4.33
CA PHE A 14 12.84 16.60 4.33
C PHE A 14 12.77 15.87 5.67
N ASP A 15 13.89 15.76 6.39
CA ASP A 15 13.95 15.07 7.67
C ASP A 15 13.51 15.96 8.85
N ILE A 16 13.20 17.25 8.61
CA ILE A 16 12.63 18.12 9.63
C ILE A 16 11.18 17.71 9.93
N PRO A 17 10.81 17.49 11.21
CA PRO A 17 9.45 17.10 11.60
C PRO A 17 8.40 18.14 11.20
N GLN A 18 7.25 17.66 10.74
CA GLN A 18 6.08 18.51 10.49
C GLN A 18 5.42 18.86 11.83
N ARG A 19 5.38 20.15 12.19
CA ARG A 19 4.85 20.62 13.49
C ARG A 19 3.53 21.38 13.35
N GLY A 20 3.28 21.95 12.17
CA GLY A 20 2.08 22.70 11.84
C GLY A 20 0.82 21.86 11.80
N THR A 21 -0.32 22.56 11.82
CA THR A 21 -1.64 21.94 11.73
C THR A 21 -1.83 21.27 10.37
N ASN A 22 -1.91 19.94 10.38
CA ASN A 22 -2.25 19.15 9.19
C ASN A 22 -3.77 18.93 9.11
N ASN A 23 -4.30 18.85 7.89
CA ASN A 23 -5.69 18.54 7.59
C ASN A 23 -5.94 17.02 7.48
N ASP A 24 -5.16 16.20 8.20
CA ASP A 24 -5.20 14.74 8.10
C ASP A 24 -6.60 14.17 8.31
N ALA A 25 -7.30 14.64 9.34
CA ALA A 25 -8.66 14.19 9.64
C ALA A 25 -9.65 14.54 8.51
N THR A 26 -9.51 15.71 7.89
CA THR A 26 -10.35 16.12 6.77
C THR A 26 -10.05 15.31 5.52
N PHE A 27 -8.76 15.05 5.25
CA PHE A 27 -8.35 14.19 4.14
C PHE A 27 -8.84 12.75 4.32
N LEU A 28 -8.80 12.21 5.55
CA LEU A 28 -9.37 10.89 5.85
C LEU A 28 -10.88 10.84 5.60
N LYS A 29 -11.62 11.89 5.94
CA LYS A 29 -13.06 11.99 5.63
C LYS A 29 -13.32 11.98 4.13
N LEU A 30 -12.48 12.63 3.32
CA LEU A 30 -12.56 12.55 1.86
C LEU A 30 -12.34 11.12 1.37
N LEU A 31 -11.28 10.44 1.83
CA LEU A 31 -11.02 9.05 1.44
C LEU A 31 -12.21 8.14 1.78
N GLU A 32 -12.78 8.31 2.98
CA GLU A 32 -13.94 7.55 3.43
C GLU A 32 -15.19 7.84 2.60
N LYS A 33 -15.42 9.10 2.22
CA LYS A 33 -16.50 9.49 1.32
C LYS A 33 -16.34 8.82 -0.05
N ILE A 34 -15.13 8.83 -0.62
CA ILE A 34 -14.86 8.17 -1.91
C ILE A 34 -15.07 6.65 -1.79
N ARG A 35 -14.62 6.03 -0.69
CA ARG A 35 -14.80 4.60 -0.41
C ARG A 35 -16.27 4.22 -0.24
N THR A 36 -17.05 5.03 0.45
CA THR A 36 -18.47 4.79 0.69
C THR A 36 -19.26 4.80 -0.63
N VAL A 37 -18.94 5.74 -1.52
CA VAL A 37 -19.56 5.83 -2.85
C VAL A 37 -19.09 4.69 -3.77
N ASN A 38 -17.88 4.18 -3.55
CA ASN A 38 -17.26 3.15 -4.38
C ASN A 38 -16.84 1.95 -3.52
N PRO A 39 -17.78 1.07 -3.12
CA PRO A 39 -17.49 -0.02 -2.19
C PRO A 39 -16.56 -1.09 -2.78
N ASP A 40 -16.62 -1.29 -4.10
CA ASP A 40 -15.66 -2.14 -4.81
C ASP A 40 -14.27 -1.49 -4.82
N ASN A 41 -13.23 -2.29 -4.54
CA ASN A 41 -11.88 -1.75 -4.44
C ASN A 41 -11.35 -1.25 -5.78
N SER A 42 -11.73 -1.85 -6.91
CA SER A 42 -11.30 -1.36 -8.23
C SER A 42 -11.94 -0.01 -8.55
N LEU A 43 -13.23 0.15 -8.24
CA LEU A 43 -13.95 1.43 -8.38
C LEU A 43 -13.38 2.50 -7.44
N TYR A 44 -13.11 2.15 -6.17
CA TYR A 44 -12.48 3.07 -5.23
C TYR A 44 -11.10 3.54 -5.72
N MET A 45 -10.26 2.62 -6.19
CA MET A 45 -8.94 2.95 -6.74
C MET A 45 -9.05 3.84 -7.98
N LYS A 46 -10.02 3.60 -8.86
CA LYS A 46 -10.26 4.46 -10.01
C LYS A 46 -10.69 5.86 -9.57
N ALA A 47 -11.69 5.97 -8.70
CA ALA A 47 -12.19 7.23 -8.19
C ALA A 47 -11.11 8.03 -7.44
N LEU A 48 -10.30 7.36 -6.60
CA LEU A 48 -9.17 8.00 -5.91
C LEU A 48 -8.14 8.55 -6.90
N LYS A 49 -7.82 7.80 -7.96
CA LYS A 49 -6.90 8.26 -9.00
C LYS A 49 -7.45 9.45 -9.78
N GLU A 50 -8.76 9.53 -9.98
CA GLU A 50 -9.41 10.64 -10.65
C GLU A 50 -9.48 11.89 -9.76
N ASP A 51 -9.82 11.73 -8.48
CA ASP A 51 -9.94 12.85 -7.54
C ASP A 51 -8.59 13.45 -7.15
N ILE A 52 -7.57 12.63 -6.85
CA ILE A 52 -6.26 13.15 -6.48
C ILE A 52 -5.54 13.65 -7.74
N LEU A 53 -5.42 14.96 -7.89
CA LEU A 53 -4.82 15.61 -9.05
C LEU A 53 -3.29 15.57 -8.98
N ARG A 54 -2.72 15.94 -7.84
CA ARG A 54 -1.26 16.00 -7.63
C ARG A 54 -0.90 16.02 -6.15
N ILE A 55 0.32 15.57 -5.87
CA ILE A 55 0.97 15.66 -4.56
C ILE A 55 2.31 16.37 -4.72
N THR A 56 2.57 17.35 -3.87
CA THR A 56 3.82 18.11 -3.85
C THR A 56 4.29 18.32 -2.43
N SER A 57 5.58 18.18 -2.20
CA SER A 57 6.25 18.65 -0.99
C SER A 57 6.89 20.01 -1.19
N ALA A 58 6.84 20.84 -0.17
CA ALA A 58 7.50 22.14 -0.10
C ALA A 58 8.07 22.35 1.30
N PHE A 59 9.00 23.29 1.45
CA PHE A 59 9.55 23.68 2.74
C PHE A 59 9.19 25.14 3.01
N ASP A 60 8.54 25.41 4.14
CA ASP A 60 8.29 26.78 4.59
C ASP A 60 9.51 27.27 5.36
N GLN A 61 10.11 28.36 4.87
CA GLN A 61 11.29 28.95 5.48
C GLN A 61 10.97 29.74 6.77
N VAL A 62 9.75 30.23 6.93
CA VAL A 62 9.34 30.97 8.14
C VAL A 62 9.11 30.00 9.27
N ARG A 63 8.37 28.92 9.00
CA ARG A 63 8.05 27.88 9.99
C ARG A 63 9.14 26.82 10.14
N GLN A 64 10.10 26.81 9.22
CA GLN A 64 11.18 25.82 9.15
C GLN A 64 10.62 24.40 9.18
N GLU A 65 9.64 24.12 8.33
CA GLU A 65 8.98 22.81 8.32
C GLU A 65 8.59 22.32 6.92
N LEU A 66 8.50 21.01 6.78
CA LEU A 66 8.05 20.33 5.57
C LEU A 66 6.52 20.36 5.46
N PHE A 67 6.02 20.71 4.28
CA PHE A 67 4.61 20.64 3.92
C PHE A 67 4.41 19.63 2.81
N ILE A 68 3.40 18.78 2.95
CA ILE A 68 2.93 17.92 1.86
C ILE A 68 1.53 18.38 1.49
N TYR A 69 1.41 18.86 0.26
CA TYR A 69 0.19 19.39 -0.30
C TYR A 69 -0.43 18.39 -1.26
N VAL A 70 -1.71 18.10 -1.07
CA VAL A 70 -2.51 17.24 -1.94
C VAL A 70 -3.62 18.06 -2.56
N SER A 71 -3.66 18.12 -3.89
CA SER A 71 -4.78 18.73 -4.62
C SER A 71 -5.80 17.66 -4.99
N SER A 72 -7.05 17.88 -4.59
CA SER A 72 -8.24 17.09 -4.92
C SER A 72 -9.09 17.86 -5.94
N ALA A 73 -9.76 17.13 -6.83
CA ALA A 73 -10.70 17.71 -7.79
C ALA A 73 -11.98 18.19 -7.09
N LEU A 74 -12.46 17.46 -6.09
CA LEU A 74 -13.76 17.70 -5.44
C LEU A 74 -13.69 18.63 -4.22
N GLU A 75 -12.64 18.53 -3.41
CA GLU A 75 -12.56 19.20 -2.09
C GLU A 75 -11.41 20.22 -2.00
N GLY A 76 -10.85 20.62 -3.15
CA GLY A 76 -9.80 21.65 -3.20
C GLY A 76 -8.43 21.10 -2.81
N SER A 77 -7.87 21.50 -1.68
CA SER A 77 -6.52 21.06 -1.32
C SER A 77 -6.25 20.95 0.16
N PHE A 78 -5.36 20.03 0.50
CA PHE A 78 -5.05 19.63 1.86
C PHE A 78 -3.56 19.76 2.11
N THR A 79 -3.20 20.23 3.31
CA THR A 79 -1.87 19.97 3.86
C THR A 79 -1.96 18.73 4.73
N ILE A 80 -1.13 17.72 4.47
CA ILE A 80 -1.18 16.45 5.21
C ILE A 80 0.19 16.05 5.76
N SER A 81 0.17 15.15 6.74
CA SER A 81 1.38 14.54 7.27
C SER A 81 1.91 13.43 6.36
N LEU A 82 3.23 13.25 6.39
CA LEU A 82 3.92 12.12 5.78
C LEU A 82 3.44 10.81 6.40
N ASP A 83 3.28 10.79 7.73
CA ASP A 83 2.76 9.66 8.49
C ASP A 83 1.41 9.16 7.97
N LEU A 84 0.50 10.07 7.62
CA LEU A 84 -0.81 9.73 7.05
C LEU A 84 -0.67 8.95 5.74
N LEU A 85 0.21 9.43 4.84
CA LEU A 85 0.47 8.78 3.55
C LEU A 85 1.12 7.41 3.74
N GLN A 86 2.11 7.31 4.63
CA GLN A 86 2.86 6.07 4.84
C GLN A 86 2.01 4.93 5.43
N ARG A 87 0.91 5.26 6.12
CA ARG A 87 -0.04 4.31 6.71
C ARG A 87 -1.15 3.86 5.75
N ARG A 88 -1.15 4.32 4.49
CA ARG A 88 -2.14 3.92 3.49
C ARG A 88 -1.96 2.48 3.04
N SER A 89 -3.01 1.89 2.49
CA SER A 89 -2.94 0.55 1.89
C SER A 89 -2.01 0.54 0.67
N LEU A 90 -1.56 -0.65 0.26
CA LEU A 90 -0.61 -0.78 -0.85
C LEU A 90 -1.14 -0.19 -2.16
N SER A 91 -2.42 -0.42 -2.47
CA SER A 91 -3.05 0.13 -3.67
C SER A 91 -3.18 1.66 -3.60
N GLU A 92 -3.50 2.21 -2.42
CA GLU A 92 -3.56 3.66 -2.22
C GLU A 92 -2.17 4.28 -2.35
N LEU A 93 -1.14 3.70 -1.70
CA LEU A 93 0.25 4.13 -1.82
C LEU A 93 0.68 4.17 -3.29
N TRP A 94 0.34 3.15 -4.08
CA TRP A 94 0.63 3.11 -5.50
C TRP A 94 0.02 4.29 -6.27
N ILE A 95 -1.25 4.60 -6.01
CA ILE A 95 -1.92 5.75 -6.63
C ILE A 95 -1.28 7.05 -6.17
N LEU A 96 -1.11 7.25 -4.86
CA LEU A 96 -0.58 8.48 -4.28
C LEU A 96 0.85 8.75 -4.79
N MET A 97 1.70 7.72 -4.85
CA MET A 97 3.03 7.79 -5.47
C MET A 97 2.98 8.25 -6.92
N SER A 98 2.03 7.73 -7.72
CA SER A 98 1.87 8.13 -9.13
C SER A 98 1.48 9.60 -9.31
N LYS A 99 0.94 10.22 -8.25
CA LYS A 99 0.51 11.63 -8.23
C LYS A 99 1.58 12.58 -7.68
N VAL A 100 2.71 12.07 -7.17
CA VAL A 100 3.82 12.92 -6.72
C VAL A 100 4.49 13.60 -7.90
N LYS A 101 4.54 14.94 -7.90
CA LYS A 101 5.17 15.72 -8.97
C LYS A 101 6.70 15.67 -8.86
N ARG A 102 7.36 14.83 -9.65
CA ARG A 102 8.81 14.59 -9.63
C ARG A 102 9.69 15.69 -10.23
N SER A 103 9.34 16.96 -10.00
CA SER A 103 10.04 18.13 -10.57
C SER A 103 11.06 18.79 -9.64
N SER A 104 11.20 18.32 -8.40
CA SER A 104 12.13 18.87 -7.41
C SER A 104 12.79 17.77 -6.59
N CYS A 105 13.97 18.04 -6.02
CA CYS A 105 14.66 17.09 -5.16
C CYS A 105 13.81 16.69 -3.94
N LEU A 106 13.04 17.63 -3.39
CA LEU A 106 12.16 17.36 -2.25
C LEU A 106 11.01 16.40 -2.63
N ASN A 107 10.37 16.62 -3.80
CA ASN A 107 9.31 15.74 -4.27
C ASN A 107 9.83 14.35 -4.65
N GLU A 108 11.06 14.27 -5.16
CA GLU A 108 11.75 13.02 -5.39
C GLU A 108 12.03 12.24 -4.10
N LEU A 109 12.37 12.93 -3.00
CA LEU A 109 12.51 12.31 -1.68
C LEU A 109 11.15 11.84 -1.13
N LEU A 110 10.07 12.61 -1.35
CA LEU A 110 8.72 12.17 -1.02
C LEU A 110 8.37 10.88 -1.78
N TYR A 111 8.60 10.84 -3.09
CA TYR A 111 8.37 9.65 -3.90
C TYR A 111 9.18 8.45 -3.39
N ASP A 112 10.48 8.63 -3.11
CA ASP A 112 11.33 7.57 -2.59
C ASP A 112 10.83 7.07 -1.23
N ARG A 113 10.41 7.97 -0.33
CA ARG A 113 9.88 7.61 0.99
C ARG A 113 8.58 6.81 0.90
N LEU A 114 7.66 7.18 0.01
CA LEU A 114 6.43 6.42 -0.24
C LEU A 114 6.71 5.08 -0.91
N ARG A 115 7.67 5.03 -1.84
CA ARG A 115 8.13 3.77 -2.46
C ARG A 115 8.71 2.83 -1.40
N ASP A 116 9.52 3.34 -0.49
CA ASP A 116 10.10 2.55 0.60
C ASP A 116 9.02 2.03 1.55
N SER A 117 7.98 2.82 1.81
CA SER A 117 6.78 2.35 2.51
C SER A 117 6.05 1.25 1.74
N ALA A 118 5.87 1.38 0.43
CA ALA A 118 5.24 0.37 -0.42
C ALA A 118 6.04 -0.95 -0.50
N MET A 119 7.38 -0.87 -0.55
CA MET A 119 8.26 -2.05 -0.52
C MET A 119 8.21 -2.80 0.81
N LYS A 120 7.94 -2.08 1.91
CA LYS A 120 7.81 -2.67 3.26
C LYS A 120 6.37 -3.06 3.60
N ALA A 121 5.40 -2.61 2.81
CA ALA A 121 4.00 -2.93 3.02
C ALA A 121 3.77 -4.43 2.80
N SER A 122 2.90 -5.01 3.63
CA SER A 122 2.50 -6.41 3.43
C SER A 122 1.66 -6.56 2.16
N PRO A 123 1.61 -7.76 1.56
CA PRO A 123 0.66 -8.06 0.50
C PRO A 123 -0.75 -7.63 0.90
N GLN A 124 -1.45 -6.96 -0.01
CA GLN A 124 -2.82 -6.54 0.19
C GLN A 124 -3.74 -7.57 -0.45
N VAL A 125 -4.59 -8.19 0.35
CA VAL A 125 -5.68 -9.04 -0.14
C VAL A 125 -6.89 -8.16 -0.41
N VAL A 126 -7.45 -8.28 -1.61
CA VAL A 126 -8.67 -7.60 -2.05
C VAL A 126 -9.73 -8.66 -2.33
N HIS A 127 -10.91 -8.52 -1.72
CA HIS A 127 -11.99 -9.49 -1.91
C HIS A 127 -12.71 -9.30 -3.26
N PHE A 128 -12.84 -10.44 -3.96
CA PHE A 128 -13.72 -10.78 -5.08
C PHE A 128 -13.24 -10.49 -6.53
N PRO A 129 -13.03 -11.54 -7.37
CA PRO A 129 -12.50 -12.86 -7.01
C PRO A 129 -11.08 -12.66 -6.45
N TYR A 130 -10.77 -13.26 -5.29
CA TYR A 130 -9.56 -12.97 -4.48
C TYR A 130 -8.34 -12.51 -5.31
N GLU A 131 -7.98 -11.23 -5.14
CA GLU A 131 -6.79 -10.66 -5.76
C GLU A 131 -5.76 -10.36 -4.68
N VAL A 132 -4.51 -10.79 -4.91
CA VAL A 132 -3.39 -10.42 -4.05
C VAL A 132 -2.55 -9.39 -4.78
N LYS A 133 -2.41 -8.22 -4.15
CA LYS A 133 -1.57 -7.13 -4.65
C LYS A 133 -0.24 -7.10 -3.92
N ILE A 134 0.84 -7.05 -4.69
CA ILE A 134 2.21 -7.11 -4.20
C ILE A 134 3.01 -6.01 -4.87
N TYR A 135 3.84 -5.32 -4.10
CA TYR A 135 4.78 -4.35 -4.66
C TYR A 135 6.10 -5.03 -4.98
N ARG A 136 6.47 -5.11 -6.26
CA ARG A 136 7.71 -5.74 -6.71
C ARG A 136 8.60 -4.72 -7.40
N GLY A 137 9.55 -4.19 -6.65
CA GLY A 137 10.53 -3.22 -7.17
C GLY A 137 9.89 -1.87 -7.47
N THR A 138 9.36 -1.70 -8.68
CA THR A 138 8.74 -0.45 -9.16
C THR A 138 7.29 -0.61 -9.60
N THR A 139 6.75 -1.83 -9.60
CA THR A 139 5.39 -2.11 -10.09
C THR A 139 4.50 -2.72 -9.02
N LEU A 140 3.20 -2.42 -9.11
CA LEU A 140 2.16 -3.13 -8.37
C LEU A 140 1.72 -4.33 -9.21
N GLU A 141 2.05 -5.53 -8.75
CA GLU A 141 1.64 -6.81 -9.34
C GLU A 141 0.31 -7.25 -8.72
N THR A 142 -0.66 -7.60 -9.56
CA THR A 142 -1.95 -8.18 -9.13
C THR A 142 -1.98 -9.64 -9.53
N VAL A 143 -2.07 -10.54 -8.55
CA VAL A 143 -2.24 -11.97 -8.75
C VAL A 143 -3.69 -12.33 -8.48
N ARG A 144 -4.40 -12.76 -9.52
CA ARG A 144 -5.76 -13.29 -9.39
C ARG A 144 -5.71 -14.75 -8.99
N LEU A 145 -6.56 -15.13 -8.04
CA LEU A 145 -6.60 -16.47 -7.47
C LEU A 145 -7.79 -17.31 -7.94
N ASP A 146 -8.43 -16.92 -9.04
CA ASP A 146 -9.34 -17.84 -9.71
C ASP A 146 -8.55 -19.03 -10.31
N PRO A 147 -9.18 -20.23 -10.41
CA PRO A 147 -8.49 -21.44 -10.86
C PRO A 147 -7.80 -21.31 -12.22
N ASP A 148 -8.34 -20.51 -13.13
CA ASP A 148 -7.76 -20.34 -14.46
C ASP A 148 -6.56 -19.41 -14.44
N SER A 149 -6.62 -18.31 -13.68
CA SER A 149 -5.48 -17.43 -13.46
C SER A 149 -4.34 -18.13 -12.71
N MET A 150 -4.64 -19.01 -11.74
CA MET A 150 -3.62 -19.75 -11.00
C MET A 150 -2.82 -20.72 -11.88
N LYS A 151 -3.45 -21.32 -12.91
CA LYS A 151 -2.76 -22.18 -13.88
C LYS A 151 -1.71 -21.43 -14.71
N LEU A 152 -1.92 -20.13 -14.92
CA LEU A 152 -1.00 -19.28 -15.69
C LEU A 152 0.24 -18.87 -14.88
N GLN A 153 0.21 -19.02 -13.55
CA GLN A 153 1.34 -18.70 -12.69
C GLN A 153 2.32 -19.88 -12.59
N THR A 154 3.61 -19.59 -12.49
CA THR A 154 4.59 -20.64 -12.24
C THR A 154 4.45 -21.18 -10.81
N ALA A 155 4.73 -22.47 -10.63
CA ALA A 155 4.73 -23.11 -9.31
C ALA A 155 5.54 -22.32 -8.27
N MET A 156 6.73 -21.82 -8.64
CA MET A 156 7.57 -21.04 -7.74
C MET A 156 6.95 -19.68 -7.36
N GLN A 157 6.18 -19.04 -8.25
CA GLN A 157 5.49 -17.80 -7.92
C GLN A 157 4.40 -18.04 -6.88
N LEU A 158 3.59 -19.09 -7.03
CA LEU A 158 2.54 -19.43 -6.08
C LEU A 158 3.10 -19.80 -4.70
N VAL A 159 4.16 -20.62 -4.66
CA VAL A 159 4.81 -21.00 -3.40
C VAL A 159 5.45 -19.79 -2.71
N LYS A 160 6.05 -18.87 -3.48
CA LYS A 160 6.58 -17.61 -2.92
C LYS A 160 5.47 -16.69 -2.41
N LEU A 161 4.34 -16.62 -3.12
CA LEU A 161 3.19 -15.82 -2.74
C LEU A 161 2.58 -16.32 -1.44
N GLU A 162 2.35 -17.63 -1.33
CA GLU A 162 1.89 -18.27 -0.10
C GLU A 162 2.83 -17.96 1.07
N ASN A 163 4.14 -18.17 0.89
CA ASN A 163 5.12 -17.88 1.93
C ASN A 163 5.12 -16.40 2.32
N LEU A 164 4.98 -15.49 1.35
CA LEU A 164 4.92 -14.05 1.59
C LEU A 164 3.67 -13.66 2.39
N LEU A 165 2.51 -14.24 2.08
CA LEU A 165 1.27 -14.03 2.83
C LEU A 165 1.39 -14.48 4.29
N ARG A 166 2.10 -15.59 4.54
CA ARG A 166 2.30 -16.15 5.89
C ARG A 166 3.42 -15.49 6.69
N THR A 167 4.31 -14.70 6.07
CA THR A 167 5.49 -14.13 6.74
C THR A 167 5.55 -12.60 6.72
N SER A 168 4.84 -11.93 5.81
CA SER A 168 4.97 -10.47 5.62
C SER A 168 3.91 -9.66 6.38
N GLY A 169 4.38 -8.76 7.24
CA GLY A 169 3.56 -7.83 8.02
C GLY A 169 2.71 -8.52 9.08
N PHE A 170 1.59 -7.91 9.45
CA PHE A 170 0.69 -8.46 10.46
C PHE A 170 -0.16 -9.61 9.91
N ALA A 171 -0.45 -10.57 10.79
CA ALA A 171 -1.40 -11.64 10.52
C ALA A 171 -2.81 -11.07 10.33
N SER A 172 -3.52 -11.59 9.33
CA SER A 172 -4.95 -11.33 9.13
C SER A 172 -5.66 -12.62 8.71
N VAL A 173 -6.97 -12.66 8.94
CA VAL A 173 -7.80 -13.81 8.57
C VAL A 173 -7.76 -14.03 7.06
N GLU A 174 -7.91 -12.94 6.30
CA GLU A 174 -7.95 -12.97 4.83
C GLU A 174 -6.62 -13.45 4.24
N LYS A 175 -5.47 -13.06 4.81
CA LYS A 175 -4.16 -13.57 4.38
C LYS A 175 -4.02 -15.06 4.62
N SER A 176 -4.55 -15.54 5.74
CA SER A 176 -4.47 -16.95 6.12
C SER A 176 -5.33 -17.80 5.19
N GLU A 177 -6.59 -17.41 4.99
CA GLU A 177 -7.53 -18.08 4.07
C GLU A 177 -6.98 -18.13 2.64
N VAL A 178 -6.41 -17.03 2.15
CA VAL A 178 -5.82 -16.97 0.82
C VAL A 178 -4.55 -17.84 0.73
N ALA A 179 -3.71 -17.84 1.76
CA ALA A 179 -2.54 -18.71 1.79
C ALA A 179 -2.92 -20.19 1.86
N ASP A 180 -4.01 -20.54 2.53
CA ASP A 180 -4.54 -21.90 2.58
C ASP A 180 -5.09 -22.30 1.20
N MET A 181 -5.84 -21.45 0.52
CA MET A 181 -6.32 -21.69 -0.85
C MET A 181 -5.17 -21.96 -1.84
N ILE A 182 -4.09 -21.17 -1.77
CA ILE A 182 -2.91 -21.38 -2.63
C ILE A 182 -2.22 -22.69 -2.26
N SER A 183 -2.11 -23.00 -0.96
CA SER A 183 -1.51 -24.24 -0.45
C SER A 183 -2.26 -25.48 -0.94
N ASP A 184 -3.59 -25.46 -0.89
CA ASP A 184 -4.44 -26.57 -1.34
C ASP A 184 -4.28 -26.81 -2.85
N TYR A 185 -4.34 -25.74 -3.64
CA TYR A 185 -4.10 -25.80 -5.08
C TYR A 185 -2.70 -26.35 -5.41
N CYS A 186 -1.67 -25.86 -4.73
CA CYS A 186 -0.29 -26.31 -4.96
C CYS A 186 -0.09 -27.77 -4.55
N THR A 187 -0.74 -28.22 -3.47
CA THR A 187 -0.66 -29.60 -3.00
C THR A 187 -1.30 -30.56 -3.99
N GLU A 188 -2.42 -30.18 -4.60
CA GLU A 188 -3.13 -31.00 -5.58
C GLU A 188 -2.44 -31.01 -6.95
N LYS A 189 -1.95 -29.86 -7.43
CA LYS A 189 -1.53 -29.69 -8.83
C LYS A 189 -0.01 -29.63 -9.06
N ILE A 190 0.81 -29.40 -8.03
CA ILE A 190 2.26 -29.20 -8.19
C ILE A 190 3.04 -30.34 -7.55
N PRO A 191 3.65 -31.23 -8.36
CA PRO A 191 4.59 -32.22 -7.86
C PRO A 191 5.75 -31.54 -7.13
N ARG A 192 6.14 -32.07 -5.95
CA ARG A 192 7.24 -31.56 -5.11
C ARG A 192 6.98 -30.21 -4.40
N TYR A 193 5.74 -29.75 -4.29
CA TYR A 193 5.36 -28.56 -3.52
C TYR A 193 6.05 -28.48 -2.14
N ALA A 194 6.02 -29.56 -1.34
CA ALA A 194 6.66 -29.61 -0.02
C ALA A 194 8.18 -29.36 -0.07
N GLN A 195 8.87 -29.89 -1.08
CA GLN A 195 10.32 -29.66 -1.25
C GLN A 195 10.61 -28.20 -1.61
N MET A 196 9.77 -27.57 -2.44
CA MET A 196 9.90 -26.16 -2.81
C MET A 196 9.66 -25.25 -1.60
N LYS A 197 8.64 -25.54 -0.79
CA LYS A 197 8.31 -24.81 0.44
C LYS A 197 9.44 -24.89 1.47
N ASN A 198 10.02 -26.07 1.67
CA ASN A 198 11.13 -26.27 2.61
C ASN A 198 12.42 -25.53 2.23
N ARG A 199 12.58 -25.12 0.95
CA ARG A 199 13.70 -24.29 0.50
C ARG A 199 13.50 -22.81 0.79
N LEU A 200 12.29 -22.38 1.14
CA LEU A 200 12.02 -21.01 1.55
C LEU A 200 12.34 -20.83 3.04
N LYS A 201 12.58 -19.58 3.45
CA LYS A 201 12.86 -19.25 4.85
C LYS A 201 11.74 -19.82 5.73
N LYS A 202 12.11 -20.43 6.87
CA LYS A 202 11.14 -20.91 7.85
C LYS A 202 10.14 -19.81 8.19
N ILE A 203 8.87 -20.19 8.20
CA ILE A 203 7.77 -19.30 8.56
C ILE A 203 8.01 -18.86 10.01
N THR A 204 8.39 -17.59 10.18
CA THR A 204 8.36 -16.94 11.48
C THR A 204 6.93 -16.46 11.69
N THR A 205 6.34 -16.75 12.85
CA THR A 205 4.97 -16.32 13.16
C THR A 205 4.85 -14.82 12.99
N GLN A 206 3.86 -14.39 12.23
CA GLN A 206 3.58 -12.98 12.03
C GLN A 206 3.15 -12.32 13.35
N PRO A 207 3.55 -11.07 13.61
CA PRO A 207 3.01 -10.32 14.70
C PRO A 207 1.50 -10.12 14.52
N ILE A 208 0.75 -10.14 15.61
CA ILE A 208 -0.66 -9.75 15.64
C ILE A 208 -0.72 -8.23 15.74
N MET A 209 -1.62 -7.60 14.98
CA MET A 209 -1.77 -6.14 15.03
C MET A 209 -2.24 -5.70 16.42
N PRO A 210 -1.60 -4.70 17.07
CA PRO A 210 -2.06 -4.19 18.36
C PRO A 210 -3.47 -3.63 18.25
N SER A 211 -4.34 -3.99 19.20
CA SER A 211 -5.70 -3.48 19.35
C SER A 211 -5.68 -1.95 19.49
N GLY A 212 -5.87 -1.21 18.41
CA GLY A 212 -5.81 0.26 18.42
C GLY A 212 -5.27 0.91 17.15
N VAL A 213 -4.62 0.13 16.27
CA VAL A 213 -4.27 0.62 14.92
C VAL A 213 -5.42 0.24 13.98
N VAL A 214 -6.23 1.21 13.57
CA VAL A 214 -7.31 0.98 12.60
C VAL A 214 -6.68 0.64 11.25
N SER A 215 -6.64 -0.65 10.90
CA SER A 215 -6.50 -1.08 9.52
C SER A 215 -7.80 -0.73 8.81
N VAL A 216 -7.71 -0.02 7.68
CA VAL A 216 -8.85 0.19 6.78
C VAL A 216 -9.14 -1.14 6.09
N THR A 217 -9.84 -2.03 6.78
CA THR A 217 -10.47 -3.22 6.21
C THR A 217 -11.85 -2.81 5.67
N PRO A 218 -12.25 -3.26 4.47
CA PRO A 218 -13.60 -3.02 4.00
C PRO A 218 -14.59 -3.76 4.90
N SER A 219 -15.56 -3.03 5.43
CA SER A 219 -16.66 -3.55 6.22
C SER A 219 -17.41 -4.66 5.46
N LYS A 220 -17.61 -5.81 6.11
CA LYS A 220 -18.55 -6.85 5.64
C LYS A 220 -19.94 -6.22 5.43
N PRO A 221 -20.71 -6.62 4.39
CA PRO A 221 -22.13 -6.28 4.34
C PRO A 221 -22.83 -7.08 5.45
N GLY A 222 -23.25 -6.38 6.49
CA GLY A 222 -24.09 -6.93 7.54
C GLY A 222 -25.47 -7.24 6.99
N VAL A 223 -25.83 -8.53 7.02
CA VAL A 223 -27.19 -9.02 6.89
C VAL A 223 -28.02 -8.39 8.01
N GLN A 224 -29.06 -7.64 7.64
CA GLN A 224 -30.09 -7.19 8.57
C GLN A 224 -31.08 -8.35 8.78
N ILE A 225 -31.35 -8.68 10.04
CA ILE A 225 -32.61 -9.32 10.48
C ILE A 225 -33.47 -8.21 11.06
#